data_AF-A0A7S9LPT8-F1
#
_entry.id   AF-A0A7S9LPT8-F1
#
_cell.length_a   1.000
_cell.length_b   1.000
_cell.length_c   1.000
_cell.angle_alpha   90.00
_cell.angle_beta   90.00
_cell.angle_gamma   90.00
#
_symmetry.space_group_name_H-M   'P 1'
#
loop_
_entity.id
_entity.type
_entity.pdbx_description
1 polymer ?
#
loop_
_entity_poly.entity_id
_entity_poly.type
_entity_poly.pdbx_seq_one_letter_code
_entity_poly.pdbx_strand_id
1 'polypeptide(L)'
;MNKMFLAAFAGTLSGVLVTTQLAAPVLAQDGPSSRSTYEYLDLFGNIFERVRADYVEQVDDRELIESAINGMLTSLDPHSSYLPPDAFSDMREQTRGEFGGLGIEVTQEDGFVKVVSPIDDTPAAEAGIMANDFVTHVDGESVLGLTLNEAVELMRGPVGSEIVITIVREGEDPFEVTLVRDTIQIRAVRGRVEGDAVVLRLTTFNQQTFPNLRTEMEEQIAELGGMENVTGVVLDLRNNPGGLLDQAVRVSDAFLEQGEIVSTRGRTPAESDRYNAEPGDIAEGKPIVVLINGGSASASEIVAGALQDHRRAIIVGEKSFGKGSVQTIVPLQGNGAMRLTTARYYTPSGRSIQALGIEPDVIVAQRAAGEELDDGVIPQRSEADLRGSISNDSLTEDELRQLEEERERLEADALLRNDDFQLAYALDVLRGLAVYANR
;
A
#
# COMPACT_ATOMS: atom_id res chain seq x y z
N MET A 1 -26.43 -86.07 34.90
CA MET A 1 -26.89 -84.69 34.58
C MET A 1 -25.82 -83.63 34.89
N ASN A 2 -24.51 -83.92 34.73
CA ASN A 2 -23.43 -83.03 35.24
C ASN A 2 -22.44 -82.52 34.17
N LYS A 3 -22.54 -82.94 32.91
CA LYS A 3 -21.57 -82.52 31.87
C LYS A 3 -22.03 -81.31 31.04
N MET A 4 -23.33 -81.18 30.76
CA MET A 4 -23.85 -80.03 30.02
C MET A 4 -23.89 -78.74 30.85
N PHE A 5 -24.21 -78.84 32.15
CA PHE A 5 -24.19 -77.68 33.04
C PHE A 5 -22.78 -77.11 33.21
N LEU A 6 -21.77 -77.98 33.32
CA LEU A 6 -20.38 -77.56 33.44
C LEU A 6 -19.86 -76.89 32.15
N ALA A 7 -20.25 -77.41 30.97
CA ALA A 7 -19.90 -76.82 29.68
C ALA A 7 -20.59 -75.47 29.44
N ALA A 8 -21.87 -75.34 29.83
CA ALA A 8 -22.61 -74.08 29.72
C ALA A 8 -22.02 -73.01 30.66
N PHE A 9 -21.62 -73.39 31.87
CA PHE A 9 -21.01 -72.47 32.83
C PHE A 9 -19.58 -72.07 32.42
N ALA A 10 -18.77 -73.01 31.92
CA ALA A 10 -17.44 -72.70 31.41
C ALA A 10 -17.50 -71.80 30.17
N GLY A 11 -18.46 -72.03 29.26
CA GLY A 11 -18.66 -71.22 28.06
C GLY A 11 -19.13 -69.80 28.36
N THR A 12 -20.03 -69.61 29.33
CA THR A 12 -20.46 -68.27 29.78
C THR A 12 -19.36 -67.54 30.52
N LEU A 13 -18.59 -68.20 31.39
CA LEU A 13 -17.47 -67.57 32.09
C LEU A 13 -16.35 -67.16 31.12
N SER A 14 -16.04 -68.01 30.14
CA SER A 14 -15.05 -67.72 29.09
C SER A 14 -15.52 -66.63 28.15
N GLY A 15 -16.81 -66.62 27.80
CA GLY A 15 -17.44 -65.58 26.99
C GLY A 15 -17.40 -64.21 27.66
N VAL A 16 -17.70 -64.12 28.96
CA VAL A 16 -17.62 -62.86 29.74
C VAL A 16 -16.18 -62.39 29.91
N LEU A 17 -15.22 -63.30 30.13
CA LEU A 17 -13.80 -62.94 30.22
C LEU A 17 -13.23 -62.45 28.88
N VAL A 18 -13.61 -63.08 27.77
CA VAL A 18 -13.17 -62.67 26.43
C VAL A 18 -13.85 -61.37 25.98
N THR A 19 -15.14 -61.16 26.26
CA THR A 19 -15.80 -59.89 25.94
C THR A 19 -15.29 -58.74 26.80
N THR A 20 -14.99 -58.95 28.08
CA THR A 20 -14.40 -57.90 28.93
C THR A 20 -12.95 -57.58 28.55
N GLN A 21 -12.13 -58.55 28.16
CA GLN A 21 -10.75 -58.28 27.71
C GLN A 21 -10.66 -57.69 26.29
N LEU A 22 -11.63 -57.98 25.41
CA LEU A 22 -11.66 -57.42 24.04
C LEU A 22 -12.46 -56.11 23.93
N ALA A 23 -13.42 -55.83 24.82
CA ALA A 23 -14.17 -54.58 24.82
C ALA A 23 -13.51 -53.46 25.66
N ALA A 24 -12.73 -53.80 26.69
CA ALA A 24 -12.03 -52.81 27.51
C ALA A 24 -11.01 -51.94 26.74
N PRO A 25 -10.23 -52.44 25.75
CA PRO A 25 -9.33 -51.59 24.97
C PRO A 25 -10.05 -50.78 23.87
N VAL A 26 -11.32 -51.07 23.57
CA VAL A 26 -12.13 -50.31 22.58
C VAL A 26 -12.88 -49.15 23.25
N LEU A 27 -13.17 -49.24 24.55
CA LEU A 27 -13.74 -48.14 25.34
C LEU A 27 -12.68 -47.23 25.99
N ALA A 28 -11.40 -47.56 25.84
CA ALA A 28 -10.27 -46.83 26.41
C ALA A 28 -9.36 -46.18 25.35
N GLN A 29 -9.91 -45.88 24.17
CA GLN A 29 -9.23 -45.08 23.12
C GLN A 29 -9.54 -43.58 23.17
N ASP A 30 -10.32 -43.12 24.15
CA ASP A 30 -10.38 -41.69 24.47
C ASP A 30 -9.24 -41.36 25.45
N GLY A 31 -8.06 -41.10 24.89
CA GLY A 31 -6.89 -40.68 25.66
C GLY A 31 -7.14 -39.37 26.42
N PRO A 32 -6.43 -39.12 27.55
CA PRO A 32 -6.57 -37.89 28.29
C PRO A 32 -5.81 -36.77 27.57
N SER A 33 -6.49 -35.97 26.73
CA SER A 33 -6.04 -34.62 26.32
C SER A 33 -6.97 -33.98 25.29
N SER A 34 -8.08 -33.38 25.75
CA SER A 34 -8.48 -32.00 25.43
C SER A 34 -9.79 -31.72 26.14
N ARG A 35 -9.91 -30.58 26.82
CA ARG A 35 -11.24 -30.04 27.13
C ARG A 35 -11.99 -29.91 25.82
N SER A 36 -13.27 -30.30 25.78
CA SER A 36 -14.06 -30.11 24.57
C SER A 36 -14.17 -28.62 24.22
N THR A 37 -14.30 -28.25 22.95
CA THR A 37 -14.50 -26.83 22.55
C THR A 37 -15.63 -26.17 23.33
N TYR A 38 -16.67 -26.94 23.65
CA TYR A 38 -17.80 -26.48 24.46
C TYR A 38 -17.40 -26.08 25.89
N GLU A 39 -16.48 -26.79 26.54
CA GLU A 39 -15.97 -26.40 27.86
C GLU A 39 -15.20 -25.07 27.82
N TYR A 40 -14.52 -24.76 26.71
CA TYR A 40 -13.86 -23.47 26.54
C TYR A 40 -14.86 -22.33 26.28
N LEU A 41 -15.95 -22.61 25.56
CA LEU A 41 -17.04 -21.65 25.38
C LEU A 41 -17.77 -21.39 26.70
N ASP A 42 -17.98 -22.42 27.53
CA ASP A 42 -18.55 -22.28 28.87
C ASP A 42 -17.63 -21.45 29.77
N LEU A 43 -16.31 -21.69 29.73
CA LEU A 43 -15.34 -20.87 30.46
C LEU A 43 -15.40 -19.40 30.02
N PHE A 44 -15.42 -19.15 28.70
CA PHE A 44 -15.55 -17.79 28.15
C PHE A 44 -16.83 -17.11 28.63
N GLY A 45 -17.98 -17.78 28.52
CA GLY A 45 -19.26 -17.25 28.99
C GLY A 45 -19.28 -16.95 30.49
N ASN A 46 -18.72 -17.85 31.31
CA ASN A 46 -18.62 -17.64 32.77
C ASN A 46 -17.75 -16.43 33.12
N ILE A 47 -16.63 -16.23 32.42
CA ILE A 47 -15.77 -15.05 32.62
C ILE A 47 -16.48 -13.78 32.17
N PHE A 48 -17.12 -13.79 31.00
CA PHE A 48 -17.87 -12.66 30.46
C PHE A 48 -18.97 -12.21 31.42
N GLU A 49 -19.79 -13.13 31.94
CA GLU A 49 -20.84 -12.81 32.90
C GLU A 49 -20.28 -12.29 34.24
N ARG A 50 -19.16 -12.84 34.72
CA ARG A 50 -18.49 -12.34 35.93
C ARG A 50 -18.01 -10.89 35.75
N VAL A 51 -17.44 -10.55 34.59
CA VAL A 51 -17.02 -9.17 34.29
C VAL A 51 -18.22 -8.24 34.26
N ARG A 52 -19.30 -8.61 33.57
CA ARG A 52 -20.53 -7.80 33.50
C ARG A 52 -21.18 -7.56 34.86
N ALA A 53 -21.19 -8.56 35.73
CA ALA A 53 -21.88 -8.50 37.01
C ALA A 53 -21.06 -7.82 38.12
N ASP A 54 -19.73 -8.00 38.12
CA ASP A 54 -18.88 -7.64 39.26
C ASP A 54 -17.81 -6.58 38.95
N TYR A 55 -17.66 -6.11 37.70
CA TYR A 55 -16.75 -4.99 37.41
C TYR A 55 -17.25 -3.70 38.06
N VAL A 56 -16.31 -2.86 38.50
CA VAL A 56 -16.60 -1.67 39.32
C VAL A 56 -17.40 -0.60 38.58
N GLU A 57 -17.35 -0.62 37.25
CA GLU A 57 -18.05 0.30 36.35
C GLU A 57 -18.99 -0.48 35.42
N GLN A 58 -20.00 0.21 34.87
CA GLN A 58 -20.85 -0.38 33.86
C GLN A 58 -20.05 -0.58 32.57
N VAL A 59 -20.10 -1.80 32.04
CA VAL A 59 -19.43 -2.19 30.79
C VAL A 59 -20.43 -2.25 29.65
N ASP A 60 -19.97 -1.95 28.44
CA ASP A 60 -20.73 -2.18 27.22
C ASP A 60 -20.48 -3.60 26.70
N ASP A 61 -21.56 -4.37 26.53
CA ASP A 61 -21.49 -5.77 26.13
C ASP A 61 -20.87 -5.94 24.74
N ARG A 62 -21.15 -5.00 23.82
CA ARG A 62 -20.65 -5.04 22.45
C ARG A 62 -19.14 -4.79 22.46
N GLU A 63 -18.67 -3.77 23.18
CA GLU A 63 -17.25 -3.45 23.28
C GLU A 63 -16.43 -4.60 23.88
N LEU A 64 -16.95 -5.27 24.90
CA LEU A 64 -16.30 -6.46 25.49
C LEU A 64 -16.19 -7.62 24.51
N ILE A 65 -17.26 -7.91 23.77
CA ILE A 65 -17.27 -8.99 22.77
C ILE A 65 -16.34 -8.66 21.60
N GLU A 66 -16.40 -7.43 21.08
CA GLU A 66 -15.53 -6.98 19.99
C GLU A 66 -14.05 -7.03 20.40
N SER A 67 -13.74 -6.63 21.64
CA SER A 67 -12.38 -6.73 22.22
C SER A 67 -11.91 -8.17 22.32
N ALA A 68 -12.77 -9.10 22.75
CA ALA A 68 -12.45 -10.52 22.82
C ALA A 68 -12.19 -11.14 21.43
N ILE A 69 -13.03 -10.81 20.44
CA ILE A 69 -12.85 -11.25 19.04
C ILE A 69 -11.53 -10.70 18.49
N ASN A 70 -11.26 -9.41 18.69
CA ASN A 70 -10.04 -8.80 18.20
C ASN A 70 -8.79 -9.36 18.90
N GLY A 71 -8.86 -9.64 20.19
CA GLY A 71 -7.79 -10.32 20.94
C GLY A 71 -7.50 -11.73 20.40
N MET A 72 -8.54 -12.49 20.02
CA MET A 72 -8.39 -13.79 19.37
C MET A 72 -7.68 -13.66 18.01
N LEU A 73 -8.09 -12.70 17.16
CA LEU A 73 -7.53 -12.54 15.81
C LEU A 73 -6.09 -12.03 15.83
N THR A 74 -5.79 -11.01 16.63
CA THR A 74 -4.43 -10.45 16.77
C THR A 74 -3.44 -11.41 17.41
N SER A 75 -3.93 -12.43 18.15
CA SER A 75 -3.09 -13.52 18.65
C SER A 75 -2.55 -14.44 17.55
N LEU A 76 -3.17 -14.46 16.36
CA LEU A 76 -2.74 -15.27 15.23
C LEU A 76 -1.57 -14.61 14.51
N ASP A 77 -1.72 -13.32 14.19
CA ASP A 77 -0.73 -12.49 13.51
C ASP A 77 -1.13 -11.00 13.62
N PRO A 78 -0.23 -10.03 13.37
CA PRO A 78 -0.52 -8.59 13.48
C PRO A 78 -1.39 -8.00 12.36
N HIS A 79 -1.84 -8.81 11.40
CA HIS A 79 -2.63 -8.40 10.23
C HIS A 79 -4.08 -8.92 10.27
N SER A 80 -4.35 -9.92 11.10
CA SER A 80 -5.68 -10.48 11.35
C SER A 80 -6.42 -9.65 12.41
N SER A 81 -7.60 -9.16 12.07
CA SER A 81 -8.38 -8.26 12.93
C SER A 81 -9.87 -8.29 12.62
N TYR A 82 -10.69 -7.93 13.61
CA TYR A 82 -12.10 -7.66 13.39
C TYR A 82 -12.25 -6.22 12.89
N LEU A 83 -13.13 -6.03 11.91
CA LEU A 83 -13.49 -4.74 11.35
C LEU A 83 -14.95 -4.49 11.69
N PRO A 84 -15.24 -3.66 12.70
CA PRO A 84 -16.60 -3.18 12.96
C PRO A 84 -17.22 -2.52 11.71
N PRO A 85 -18.55 -2.37 11.63
CA PRO A 85 -19.23 -1.82 10.45
C PRO A 85 -18.62 -0.55 9.87
N ASP A 86 -18.27 0.43 10.71
CA ASP A 86 -17.73 1.71 10.28
C ASP A 86 -16.32 1.54 9.69
N ALA A 87 -15.42 0.88 10.42
CA ALA A 87 -14.07 0.55 9.94
C ALA A 87 -14.09 -0.32 8.66
N PHE A 88 -15.08 -1.21 8.50
CA PHE A 88 -15.25 -1.96 7.26
C PHE A 88 -15.74 -1.06 6.12
N SER A 89 -16.57 -0.07 6.39
CA SER A 89 -16.97 0.92 5.39
C SER A 89 -15.77 1.75 4.92
N ASP A 90 -14.99 2.30 5.86
CA ASP A 90 -13.79 3.09 5.57
C ASP A 90 -12.78 2.30 4.75
N MET A 91 -12.55 1.04 5.13
CA MET A 91 -11.66 0.14 4.38
C MET A 91 -12.14 -0.03 2.93
N ARG A 92 -13.46 -0.13 2.69
CA ARG A 92 -13.99 -0.25 1.32
C ARG A 92 -13.81 1.03 0.53
N GLU A 93 -14.00 2.21 1.12
CA GLU A 93 -13.74 3.49 0.46
C GLU A 93 -12.27 3.63 0.07
N GLN A 94 -11.35 3.35 1.01
CA GLN A 94 -9.91 3.30 0.74
C GLN A 94 -9.56 2.31 -0.38
N THR A 95 -10.21 1.14 -0.37
CA THR A 95 -10.01 0.09 -1.39
C THR A 95 -10.48 0.53 -2.77
N ARG A 96 -11.64 1.21 -2.85
CA ARG A 96 -12.13 1.79 -4.11
C ARG A 96 -11.26 2.96 -4.58
N GLY A 97 -10.55 3.60 -3.66
CA GLY A 97 -9.80 4.81 -3.95
C GLY A 97 -10.70 6.00 -4.22
N GLU A 98 -11.95 5.96 -3.75
CA GLU A 98 -12.92 7.02 -3.94
C GLU A 98 -13.83 7.10 -2.71
N PHE A 99 -14.24 8.32 -2.36
CA PHE A 99 -15.15 8.59 -1.25
C PHE A 99 -16.05 9.78 -1.57
N GLY A 100 -17.21 9.84 -0.91
CA GLY A 100 -18.13 10.98 -1.03
C GLY A 100 -17.64 12.15 -0.18
N GLY A 101 -17.42 13.31 -0.80
CA GLY A 101 -16.91 14.48 -0.08
C GLY A 101 -16.85 15.75 -0.92
N LEU A 102 -16.06 16.71 -0.44
CA LEU A 102 -15.96 18.05 -1.02
C LEU A 102 -14.72 18.25 -1.89
N GLY A 103 -13.71 17.39 -1.72
CA GLY A 103 -12.42 17.50 -2.41
C GLY A 103 -11.50 18.55 -1.80
N ILE A 104 -11.39 18.58 -0.48
CA ILE A 104 -10.54 19.53 0.25
C ILE A 104 -9.48 18.75 1.03
N GLU A 105 -8.21 19.11 0.88
CA GLU A 105 -7.17 18.69 1.80
C GLU A 105 -7.12 19.66 2.98
N VAL A 106 -7.28 19.12 4.20
CA VAL A 106 -7.36 19.90 5.43
C VAL A 106 -6.32 19.46 6.44
N THR A 107 -5.87 20.41 7.25
CA THR A 107 -5.03 20.20 8.42
C THR A 107 -5.63 20.92 9.62
N GLN A 108 -5.07 20.70 10.81
CA GLN A 108 -5.43 21.45 12.00
C GLN A 108 -4.33 22.45 12.34
N GLU A 109 -4.69 23.73 12.46
CA GLU A 109 -3.80 24.82 12.84
C GLU A 109 -4.47 25.66 13.93
N ASP A 110 -3.82 25.78 15.09
CA ASP A 110 -4.32 26.50 16.27
C ASP A 110 -5.75 26.11 16.71
N GLY A 111 -6.13 24.84 16.49
CA GLY A 111 -7.44 24.31 16.83
C GLY A 111 -8.54 24.55 15.79
N PHE A 112 -8.22 25.23 14.68
CA PHE A 112 -9.10 25.41 13.54
C PHE A 112 -8.77 24.42 12.42
N VAL A 113 -9.78 24.09 11.60
CA VAL A 113 -9.59 23.30 10.40
C VAL A 113 -9.15 24.23 9.28
N LYS A 114 -7.92 24.08 8.82
CA LYS A 114 -7.30 24.90 7.77
C LYS A 114 -7.22 24.11 6.48
N VAL A 115 -7.62 24.73 5.37
CA VAL A 115 -7.47 24.19 4.02
C VAL A 115 -6.01 24.28 3.62
N VAL A 116 -5.40 23.13 3.33
CA VAL A 116 -4.08 23.05 2.72
C VAL A 116 -4.21 23.41 1.24
N SER A 117 -5.11 22.72 0.54
CA SER A 117 -5.44 23.00 -0.86
C SER A 117 -6.78 22.36 -1.25
N PRO A 118 -7.56 22.99 -2.14
CA PRO A 118 -8.61 22.28 -2.86
C PRO A 118 -8.00 21.25 -3.81
N ILE A 119 -8.70 20.16 -4.07
CA ILE A 119 -8.33 19.17 -5.08
C ILE A 119 -8.92 19.64 -6.42
N ASP A 120 -8.12 19.64 -7.48
CA ASP A 120 -8.58 20.03 -8.82
C ASP A 120 -9.77 19.18 -9.28
N ASP A 121 -10.65 19.78 -10.07
CA ASP A 121 -11.86 19.14 -10.62
C ASP A 121 -12.82 18.58 -9.56
N THR A 122 -12.85 19.19 -8.37
CA THR A 122 -13.78 18.84 -7.29
C THR A 122 -14.72 20.00 -6.92
N PRO A 123 -15.86 19.72 -6.23
CA PRO A 123 -16.81 20.76 -5.82
C PRO A 123 -16.15 21.93 -5.07
N ALA A 124 -15.16 21.67 -4.23
CA ALA A 124 -14.43 22.70 -3.51
C ALA A 124 -13.62 23.65 -4.41
N ALA A 125 -12.93 23.10 -5.41
CA ALA A 125 -12.18 23.90 -6.38
C ALA A 125 -13.13 24.75 -7.22
N GLU A 126 -14.24 24.17 -7.69
CA GLU A 126 -15.27 24.89 -8.46
C GLU A 126 -15.94 26.01 -7.65
N ALA A 127 -16.10 25.80 -6.34
CA ALA A 127 -16.69 26.78 -5.43
C ALA A 127 -15.72 27.90 -5.00
N GLY A 128 -14.46 27.88 -5.46
CA GLY A 128 -13.48 28.93 -5.18
C GLY A 128 -12.89 28.89 -3.76
N ILE A 129 -12.89 27.71 -3.13
CA ILE A 129 -12.14 27.48 -1.89
C ILE A 129 -10.65 27.55 -2.21
N MET A 130 -9.87 28.20 -1.34
CA MET A 130 -8.45 28.46 -1.55
C MET A 130 -7.60 27.87 -0.44
N ALA A 131 -6.32 27.69 -0.73
CA ALA A 131 -5.32 27.37 0.28
C ALA A 131 -5.30 28.44 1.38
N ASN A 132 -5.15 28.00 2.63
CA ASN A 132 -5.20 28.81 3.86
C ASN A 132 -6.58 29.32 4.28
N ASP A 133 -7.66 28.92 3.62
CA ASP A 133 -9.01 29.13 4.15
C ASP A 133 -9.21 28.36 5.47
N PHE A 134 -10.00 28.91 6.40
CA PHE A 134 -10.39 28.22 7.62
C PHE A 134 -11.85 27.80 7.58
N VAL A 135 -12.13 26.51 7.78
CA VAL A 135 -13.49 25.99 7.95
C VAL A 135 -13.87 26.15 9.42
N THR A 136 -14.90 26.95 9.69
CA THR A 136 -15.33 27.27 11.07
C THR A 136 -16.65 26.61 11.46
N HIS A 137 -17.54 26.41 10.50
CA HIS A 137 -18.82 25.74 10.69
C HIS A 137 -19.14 24.82 9.52
N VAL A 138 -19.86 23.73 9.82
CA VAL A 138 -20.41 22.77 8.86
C VAL A 138 -21.89 22.59 9.20
N ASP A 139 -22.77 22.87 8.24
CA ASP A 139 -24.23 22.91 8.40
C ASP A 139 -24.70 23.73 9.61
N GLY A 140 -23.98 24.83 9.90
CA GLY A 140 -24.24 25.72 11.03
C GLY A 140 -23.70 25.25 12.38
N GLU A 141 -23.14 24.04 12.46
CA GLU A 141 -22.46 23.52 13.66
C GLU A 141 -20.98 23.93 13.65
N SER A 142 -20.48 24.45 14.78
CA SER A 142 -19.08 24.86 14.88
C SER A 142 -18.16 23.64 14.91
N VAL A 143 -17.08 23.68 14.13
CA VAL A 143 -16.04 22.63 14.15
C VAL A 143 -14.94 22.90 15.17
N LEU A 144 -15.04 24.01 15.93
CA LEU A 144 -14.05 24.35 16.95
C LEU A 144 -14.10 23.37 18.12
N GLY A 145 -12.95 22.80 18.46
CA GLY A 145 -12.83 21.81 19.55
C GLY A 145 -13.10 20.37 19.12
N LEU A 146 -13.54 20.16 17.87
CA LEU A 146 -13.51 18.84 17.25
C LEU A 146 -12.07 18.44 16.91
N THR A 147 -11.82 17.14 16.93
CA THR A 147 -10.64 16.57 16.30
C THR A 147 -10.74 16.73 14.78
N LEU A 148 -9.59 16.74 14.09
CA LEU A 148 -9.56 16.79 12.62
C LEU A 148 -10.44 15.70 11.98
N ASN A 149 -10.41 14.48 12.54
CA ASN A 149 -11.20 13.35 12.03
C ASN A 149 -12.70 13.59 12.17
N GLU A 150 -13.16 14.09 13.32
CA GLU A 150 -14.58 14.42 13.52
C GLU A 150 -15.04 15.51 12.55
N ALA A 151 -14.23 16.53 12.32
CA ALA A 151 -14.55 17.57 11.34
C ALA A 151 -14.61 17.04 9.91
N VAL A 152 -13.69 16.13 9.54
CA VAL A 152 -13.71 15.45 8.23
C VAL A 152 -14.96 14.59 8.05
N GLU A 153 -15.37 13.85 9.08
CA GLU A 153 -16.58 13.02 9.05
C GLU A 153 -17.85 13.86 8.83
N LEU A 154 -17.94 15.07 9.39
CA LEU A 154 -19.05 15.99 9.11
C LEU A 154 -19.08 16.45 7.65
N MET A 155 -17.91 16.67 7.05
CA MET A 155 -17.79 17.09 5.65
C MET A 155 -18.04 15.94 4.67
N ARG A 156 -17.81 14.69 5.09
CA ARG A 156 -18.15 13.49 4.33
C ARG A 156 -19.67 13.26 4.32
N GLY A 157 -20.11 12.46 3.36
CA GLY A 157 -21.52 12.12 3.25
C GLY A 157 -21.90 11.53 1.89
N PRO A 158 -23.18 11.22 1.69
CA PRO A 158 -23.66 10.64 0.44
C PRO A 158 -23.40 11.57 -0.74
N VAL A 159 -22.89 11.01 -1.84
CA VAL A 159 -22.74 11.72 -3.12
C VAL A 159 -24.09 12.29 -3.55
N GLY A 160 -24.09 13.55 -4.01
CA GLY A 160 -25.28 14.31 -4.40
C GLY A 160 -26.01 14.99 -3.25
N SER A 161 -25.56 14.83 -1.99
CA SER A 161 -26.11 15.59 -0.86
C SER A 161 -25.49 16.98 -0.79
N GLU A 162 -26.30 17.97 -0.40
CA GLU A 162 -25.83 19.34 -0.14
C GLU A 162 -25.18 19.44 1.24
N ILE A 163 -24.21 20.34 1.36
CA ILE A 163 -23.61 20.78 2.61
C ILE A 163 -23.39 22.29 2.55
N VAL A 164 -23.47 22.97 3.69
CA VAL A 164 -23.07 24.37 3.82
C VAL A 164 -21.86 24.45 4.74
N ILE A 165 -20.78 25.07 4.27
CA ILE A 165 -19.60 25.32 5.10
C ILE A 165 -19.36 26.82 5.23
N THR A 166 -18.96 27.27 6.42
CA THR A 166 -18.58 28.66 6.67
C THR A 166 -17.05 28.80 6.61
N ILE A 167 -16.59 29.56 5.64
CA ILE A 167 -15.17 29.84 5.39
C ILE A 167 -14.78 31.19 5.97
N VAL A 168 -13.60 31.25 6.58
CA VAL A 168 -12.92 32.47 6.97
C VAL A 168 -11.63 32.57 6.17
N ARG A 169 -11.50 33.65 5.40
CA ARG A 169 -10.33 33.97 4.58
C ARG A 169 -9.68 35.24 5.07
N GLU A 170 -8.35 35.27 5.09
CA GLU A 170 -7.62 36.44 5.57
C GLU A 170 -7.97 37.70 4.77
N GLY A 171 -8.41 38.75 5.46
CA GLY A 171 -8.80 40.03 4.85
C GLY A 171 -10.24 40.10 4.33
N GLU A 172 -11.04 39.05 4.50
CA GLU A 172 -12.45 39.00 4.10
C GLU A 172 -13.37 38.71 5.30
N ASP A 173 -14.64 39.15 5.23
CA ASP A 173 -15.66 38.76 6.20
C ASP A 173 -16.02 37.26 6.01
N PRO A 174 -16.34 36.51 7.08
CA PRO A 174 -16.77 35.12 6.96
C PRO A 174 -17.94 34.96 5.99
N PHE A 175 -17.87 33.95 5.12
CA PHE A 175 -18.91 33.68 4.13
C PHE A 175 -19.27 32.20 4.08
N GLU A 176 -20.51 31.92 3.68
CA GLU A 176 -21.01 30.56 3.51
C GLU A 176 -20.85 30.10 2.06
N VAL A 177 -20.47 28.84 1.90
CA VAL A 177 -20.34 28.16 0.61
C VAL A 177 -21.23 26.92 0.65
N THR A 178 -22.20 26.86 -0.26
CA THR A 178 -23.02 25.67 -0.47
C THR A 178 -22.34 24.78 -1.50
N LEU A 179 -22.09 23.53 -1.13
CA LEU A 179 -21.44 22.53 -1.97
C LEU A 179 -22.35 21.32 -2.13
N VAL A 180 -22.26 20.67 -3.28
CA VAL A 180 -22.84 19.34 -3.48
C VAL A 180 -21.71 18.34 -3.35
N ARG A 181 -21.85 17.38 -2.43
CA ARG A 181 -20.85 16.31 -2.26
C ARG A 181 -20.74 15.51 -3.56
N ASP A 182 -19.52 15.25 -4.01
CA ASP A 182 -19.24 14.43 -5.18
C ASP A 182 -18.27 13.28 -4.84
N THR A 183 -18.04 12.42 -5.81
CA THR A 183 -17.08 11.31 -5.71
C THR A 183 -15.66 11.86 -5.87
N ILE A 184 -14.92 11.87 -4.78
CA ILE A 184 -13.53 12.34 -4.75
C ILE A 184 -12.62 11.16 -5.00
N GLN A 185 -11.81 11.23 -6.06
CA GLN A 185 -10.87 10.19 -6.44
C GLN A 185 -9.50 10.43 -5.78
N ILE A 186 -8.97 9.39 -5.16
CA ILE A 186 -7.61 9.38 -4.62
C ILE A 186 -6.66 9.08 -5.78
N ARG A 187 -5.82 10.07 -6.15
CA ARG A 187 -4.74 9.88 -7.13
C ARG A 187 -3.71 8.90 -6.58
N ALA A 188 -3.79 7.65 -7.02
CA ALA A 188 -2.91 6.58 -6.56
C ALA A 188 -1.53 6.65 -7.22
N VAL A 189 -1.47 7.15 -8.45
CA VAL A 189 -0.26 7.35 -9.23
C VAL A 189 -0.13 8.84 -9.56
N ARG A 190 1.09 9.36 -9.47
CA ARG A 190 1.45 10.70 -9.96
C ARG A 190 2.59 10.57 -10.95
N GLY A 191 2.39 11.08 -12.16
CA GLY A 191 3.41 11.17 -13.20
C GLY A 191 4.11 12.51 -13.19
N ARG A 192 5.37 12.50 -13.60
CA ARG A 192 6.10 13.71 -14.02
C ARG A 192 7.25 13.34 -14.95
N VAL A 193 7.66 14.29 -15.77
CA VAL A 193 8.88 14.21 -16.58
C VAL A 193 10.08 14.68 -15.76
N GLU A 194 11.17 13.92 -15.80
CA GLU A 194 12.49 14.32 -15.26
C GLU A 194 13.54 14.21 -16.37
N GLY A 195 13.86 15.34 -17.02
CA GLY A 195 14.65 15.36 -18.25
C GLY A 195 13.92 14.63 -19.37
N ASP A 196 14.48 13.50 -19.84
CA ASP A 196 13.90 12.67 -20.90
C ASP A 196 13.29 11.37 -20.35
N ALA A 197 13.08 11.27 -19.03
CA ALA A 197 12.56 10.08 -18.36
C ALA A 197 11.16 10.34 -17.79
N VAL A 198 10.33 9.30 -17.78
CA VAL A 198 9.00 9.33 -17.14
C VAL A 198 9.13 8.76 -15.73
N VAL A 199 8.72 9.53 -14.72
CA VAL A 199 8.69 9.08 -13.33
C VAL A 199 7.25 8.90 -12.89
N LEU A 200 6.88 7.67 -12.53
CA LEU A 200 5.56 7.32 -12.01
C LEU A 200 5.68 6.96 -10.54
N ARG A 201 5.17 7.81 -9.66
CA ARG A 201 5.14 7.56 -8.21
C ARG A 201 3.82 6.93 -7.81
N LEU A 202 3.86 5.67 -7.39
CA LEU A 202 2.69 4.96 -6.88
C LEU A 202 2.68 5.09 -5.36
N THR A 203 1.63 5.69 -4.80
CA THR A 203 1.52 5.94 -3.35
C THR A 203 0.71 4.86 -2.61
N THR A 204 -0.16 4.15 -3.32
CA THR A 204 -1.00 3.06 -2.79
C THR A 204 -1.46 2.15 -3.93
N PHE A 205 -2.05 0.99 -3.59
CA PHE A 205 -2.71 0.10 -4.55
C PHE A 205 -4.21 -0.03 -4.21
N ASN A 206 -5.03 0.78 -4.87
CA ASN A 206 -6.50 0.79 -4.81
C ASN A 206 -7.08 0.59 -6.22
N GLN A 207 -8.40 0.53 -6.36
CA GLN A 207 -9.04 0.28 -7.67
C GLN A 207 -8.72 1.34 -8.76
N GLN A 208 -8.23 2.52 -8.38
CA GLN A 208 -7.80 3.58 -9.32
C GLN A 208 -6.35 3.44 -9.77
N THR A 209 -5.56 2.54 -9.18
CA THR A 209 -4.10 2.48 -9.40
C THR A 209 -3.71 2.16 -10.83
N PHE A 210 -4.23 1.07 -11.40
CA PHE A 210 -3.91 0.74 -12.80
C PHE A 210 -4.47 1.75 -13.81
N PRO A 211 -5.72 2.24 -13.68
CA PRO A 211 -6.22 3.35 -14.50
C PRO A 211 -5.31 4.59 -14.42
N ASN A 212 -4.95 5.06 -13.22
CA ASN A 212 -4.06 6.21 -13.05
C ASN A 212 -2.68 5.95 -13.66
N LEU A 213 -2.10 4.76 -13.48
CA LEU A 213 -0.82 4.40 -14.10
C LEU A 213 -0.85 4.60 -15.62
N ARG A 214 -1.90 4.11 -16.27
CA ARG A 214 -2.05 4.23 -17.73
C ARG A 214 -2.21 5.68 -18.16
N THR A 215 -3.12 6.42 -17.53
CA THR A 215 -3.37 7.82 -17.86
C THR A 215 -2.11 8.66 -17.67
N GLU A 216 -1.46 8.56 -16.52
CA GLU A 216 -0.23 9.31 -16.23
C GLU A 216 0.89 8.93 -17.21
N MET A 217 1.08 7.63 -17.53
CA MET A 217 2.06 7.22 -18.52
C MET A 217 1.77 7.85 -19.90
N GLU A 218 0.52 7.78 -20.37
CA GLU A 218 0.10 8.35 -21.66
C GLU A 218 0.32 9.88 -21.70
N GLU A 219 -0.01 10.59 -20.61
CA GLU A 219 0.18 12.04 -20.48
C GLU A 219 1.66 12.43 -20.48
N GLN A 220 2.51 11.76 -19.70
CA GLN A 220 3.94 12.07 -19.64
C GLN A 220 4.67 11.74 -20.96
N ILE A 221 4.26 10.68 -21.67
CA ILE A 221 4.78 10.38 -23.02
C ILE A 221 4.38 11.49 -23.99
N ALA A 222 3.13 11.97 -23.92
CA ALA A 222 2.64 13.04 -24.79
C ALA A 222 3.36 14.37 -24.52
N GLU A 223 3.66 14.67 -23.26
CA GLU A 223 4.46 15.85 -22.86
C GLU A 223 5.87 15.81 -23.47
N LEU A 224 6.51 14.63 -23.48
CA LEU A 224 7.80 14.41 -24.16
C LEU A 224 7.69 14.35 -25.68
N GLY A 225 6.48 14.48 -26.26
CA GLY A 225 6.26 14.48 -27.70
C GLY A 225 6.31 13.10 -28.36
N GLY A 226 6.25 12.00 -27.59
CA GLY A 226 6.23 10.63 -28.11
C GLY A 226 7.19 9.67 -27.38
N MET A 227 6.94 8.36 -27.53
CA MET A 227 7.72 7.29 -26.88
C MET A 227 9.19 7.26 -27.37
N GLU A 228 9.45 7.75 -28.57
CA GLU A 228 10.78 7.89 -29.15
C GLU A 228 11.69 8.80 -28.32
N ASN A 229 11.13 9.83 -27.69
CA ASN A 229 11.86 10.80 -26.87
C ASN A 229 12.01 10.35 -25.42
N VAL A 230 11.29 9.28 -25.02
CA VAL A 230 11.39 8.70 -23.69
C VAL A 230 12.66 7.83 -23.60
N THR A 231 13.53 8.17 -22.67
CA THR A 231 14.74 7.40 -22.35
C THR A 231 14.41 6.13 -21.57
N GLY A 232 13.41 6.19 -20.69
CA GLY A 232 12.92 5.05 -19.92
C GLY A 232 11.95 5.48 -18.82
N VAL A 233 11.58 4.52 -17.96
CA VAL A 233 10.58 4.72 -16.91
C VAL A 233 11.19 4.47 -15.53
N VAL A 234 10.91 5.36 -14.58
CA VAL A 234 11.16 5.12 -13.16
C VAL A 234 9.83 4.85 -12.45
N LEU A 235 9.69 3.69 -11.82
CA LEU A 235 8.57 3.37 -10.94
C LEU A 235 8.99 3.66 -9.49
N ASP A 236 8.46 4.73 -8.90
CA ASP A 236 8.74 5.07 -7.51
C ASP A 236 7.71 4.43 -6.57
N LEU A 237 8.13 3.36 -5.88
CA LEU A 237 7.35 2.61 -4.90
C LEU A 237 7.78 2.92 -3.46
N ARG A 238 8.61 3.95 -3.24
CA ARG A 238 9.08 4.31 -1.89
C ARG A 238 7.91 4.78 -1.04
N ASN A 239 7.90 4.34 0.22
CA ASN A 239 6.85 4.65 1.20
C ASN A 239 5.44 4.21 0.77
N ASN A 240 5.32 3.25 -0.15
CA ASN A 240 4.04 2.67 -0.57
C ASN A 240 3.78 1.36 0.22
N PRO A 241 2.83 1.35 1.17
CA PRO A 241 2.54 0.19 2.02
C PRO A 241 1.83 -0.96 1.29
N GLY A 242 1.56 -0.79 -0.01
CA GLY A 242 0.91 -1.76 -0.86
C GLY A 242 -0.59 -1.50 -0.99
N GLY A 243 -1.38 -2.56 -0.92
CA GLY A 243 -2.83 -2.52 -1.12
C GLY A 243 -3.32 -3.75 -1.87
N LEU A 244 -4.20 -3.55 -2.83
CA LEU A 244 -4.86 -4.59 -3.62
C LEU A 244 -3.89 -5.44 -4.45
N LEU A 245 -4.00 -6.76 -4.29
CA LEU A 245 -3.25 -7.75 -5.07
C LEU A 245 -3.52 -7.64 -6.57
N ASP A 246 -4.79 -7.52 -6.96
CA ASP A 246 -5.17 -7.46 -8.38
C ASP A 246 -4.56 -6.25 -9.07
N GLN A 247 -4.41 -5.14 -8.36
CA GLN A 247 -3.77 -3.93 -8.86
C GLN A 247 -2.26 -4.12 -8.99
N ALA A 248 -1.61 -4.77 -8.01
CA ALA A 248 -0.20 -5.14 -8.12
C ALA A 248 0.07 -6.04 -9.34
N VAL A 249 -0.82 -7.01 -9.57
CA VAL A 249 -0.77 -7.89 -10.74
C VAL A 249 -0.88 -7.08 -12.01
N ARG A 250 -1.91 -6.23 -12.16
CA ARG A 250 -2.12 -5.39 -13.36
C ARG A 250 -0.98 -4.41 -13.62
N VAL A 251 -0.43 -3.79 -12.58
CA VAL A 251 0.73 -2.90 -12.70
C VAL A 251 1.96 -3.68 -13.18
N SER A 252 2.20 -4.88 -12.64
CA SER A 252 3.33 -5.71 -13.09
C SER A 252 3.14 -6.19 -14.53
N ASP A 253 1.94 -6.63 -14.85
CA ASP A 253 1.51 -7.12 -16.17
C ASP A 253 1.70 -6.05 -17.25
N ALA A 254 1.46 -4.78 -16.92
CA ALA A 254 1.67 -3.65 -17.84
C ALA A 254 3.07 -3.58 -18.46
N PHE A 255 4.07 -4.15 -17.80
CA PHE A 255 5.48 -4.09 -18.21
C PHE A 255 6.07 -5.45 -18.58
N LEU A 256 5.29 -6.53 -18.55
CA LEU A 256 5.75 -7.90 -18.73
C LEU A 256 4.97 -8.58 -19.86
N GLU A 257 5.69 -9.12 -20.84
CA GLU A 257 5.07 -9.81 -21.99
C GLU A 257 4.54 -11.23 -21.66
N GLN A 258 5.10 -11.89 -20.64
CA GLN A 258 4.77 -13.27 -20.26
C GLN A 258 5.40 -13.68 -18.93
N GLY A 259 4.91 -14.79 -18.36
CA GLY A 259 5.50 -15.47 -17.22
C GLY A 259 4.77 -15.23 -15.90
N GLU A 260 5.13 -15.93 -14.83
CA GLU A 260 4.47 -15.75 -13.53
C GLU A 260 4.79 -14.37 -12.96
N ILE A 261 3.78 -13.65 -12.45
CA ILE A 261 3.95 -12.38 -11.72
C ILE A 261 4.06 -12.68 -10.23
N VAL A 262 3.10 -13.45 -9.70
CA VAL A 262 3.04 -13.82 -8.28
C VAL A 262 2.21 -15.10 -8.13
N SER A 263 2.57 -15.91 -7.13
CA SER A 263 1.72 -17.02 -6.69
C SER A 263 1.34 -16.89 -5.22
N THR A 264 0.09 -17.25 -4.90
CA THR A 264 -0.39 -17.39 -3.52
C THR A 264 -0.38 -18.85 -3.12
N ARG A 265 -0.02 -19.13 -1.87
CA ARG A 265 -0.12 -20.47 -1.30
C ARG A 265 -0.87 -20.41 0.02
N GLY A 266 -2.08 -20.95 0.01
CA GLY A 266 -2.95 -21.10 1.17
C GLY A 266 -2.69 -22.38 1.95
N ARG A 267 -3.60 -22.70 2.87
CA ARG A 267 -3.51 -23.92 3.68
C ARG A 267 -3.82 -25.17 2.87
N THR A 268 -4.70 -25.04 1.87
CA THR A 268 -5.03 -26.11 0.92
C THR A 268 -4.61 -25.75 -0.50
N PRO A 269 -4.39 -26.74 -1.40
CA PRO A 269 -4.09 -26.45 -2.80
C PRO A 269 -5.19 -25.65 -3.53
N ALA A 270 -6.45 -25.77 -3.08
CA ALA A 270 -7.57 -25.01 -3.61
C ALA A 270 -7.56 -23.53 -3.19
N GLU A 271 -6.77 -23.16 -2.19
CA GLU A 271 -6.54 -21.79 -1.70
C GLU A 271 -5.22 -21.21 -2.26
N SER A 272 -4.70 -21.78 -3.34
CA SER A 272 -3.46 -21.34 -3.97
C SER A 272 -3.75 -20.92 -5.41
N ASP A 273 -3.35 -19.70 -5.76
CA ASP A 273 -3.53 -19.12 -7.08
C ASP A 273 -2.18 -18.78 -7.70
N ARG A 274 -2.18 -18.67 -9.03
CA ARG A 274 -1.04 -18.21 -9.81
C ARG A 274 -1.51 -17.16 -10.80
N TYR A 275 -0.84 -16.02 -10.79
CA TYR A 275 -1.11 -14.91 -11.70
C TYR A 275 0.06 -14.83 -12.66
N ASN A 276 -0.23 -14.85 -13.96
CA ASN A 276 0.76 -14.75 -15.02
C ASN A 276 0.50 -13.50 -15.85
N ALA A 277 1.56 -12.98 -16.45
CA ALA A 277 1.48 -11.85 -17.36
C ALA A 277 0.92 -12.27 -18.73
N GLU A 278 0.22 -11.34 -19.35
CA GLU A 278 -0.30 -11.40 -20.71
C GLU A 278 0.51 -10.47 -21.63
N PRO A 279 0.56 -10.72 -22.96
CA PRO A 279 1.35 -9.89 -23.87
C PRO A 279 0.97 -8.41 -23.85
N GLY A 280 1.98 -7.54 -23.83
CA GLY A 280 1.87 -6.09 -23.73
C GLY A 280 2.96 -5.48 -22.83
N ASP A 281 3.66 -4.46 -23.33
CA ASP A 281 4.58 -3.63 -22.54
C ASP A 281 4.32 -2.16 -22.83
N ILE A 282 3.74 -1.45 -21.86
CA ILE A 282 3.43 -0.01 -21.98
C ILE A 282 4.67 0.86 -22.08
N ALA A 283 5.84 0.34 -21.70
CA ALA A 283 7.12 1.01 -21.86
C ALA A 283 7.81 0.66 -23.20
N GLU A 284 7.20 -0.13 -24.08
CA GLU A 284 7.72 -0.50 -25.41
C GLU A 284 9.19 -1.00 -25.37
N GLY A 285 9.55 -1.80 -24.37
CA GLY A 285 10.89 -2.33 -24.19
C GLY A 285 11.93 -1.32 -23.68
N LYS A 286 11.53 -0.06 -23.40
CA LYS A 286 12.41 0.93 -22.79
C LYS A 286 12.88 0.47 -21.41
N PRO A 287 14.09 0.86 -20.97
CA PRO A 287 14.60 0.53 -19.64
C PRO A 287 13.64 0.95 -18.53
N ILE A 288 13.59 0.15 -17.46
CA ILE A 288 12.82 0.45 -16.26
C ILE A 288 13.74 0.39 -15.03
N VAL A 289 13.60 1.37 -14.15
CA VAL A 289 14.18 1.35 -12.80
C VAL A 289 13.05 1.42 -11.78
N VAL A 290 13.11 0.62 -10.73
CA VAL A 290 12.12 0.65 -9.64
C VAL A 290 12.80 1.14 -8.37
N LEU A 291 12.26 2.19 -7.74
CA LEU A 291 12.72 2.69 -6.46
C LEU A 291 11.94 2.07 -5.31
N ILE A 292 12.65 1.52 -4.32
CA ILE A 292 12.07 0.95 -3.09
C ILE A 292 12.79 1.43 -1.84
N ASN A 293 12.10 1.36 -0.70
CA ASN A 293 12.69 1.56 0.62
C ASN A 293 11.97 0.73 1.69
N GLY A 294 12.34 0.91 2.97
CA GLY A 294 11.72 0.18 4.09
C GLY A 294 10.20 0.42 4.27
N GLY A 295 9.63 1.44 3.62
CA GLY A 295 8.18 1.69 3.59
C GLY A 295 7.46 1.01 2.41
N SER A 296 8.19 0.45 1.44
CA SER A 296 7.64 -0.35 0.36
C SER A 296 7.22 -1.72 0.89
N ALA A 297 5.93 -2.06 0.83
CA ALA A 297 5.39 -3.30 1.38
C ALA A 297 4.33 -3.96 0.49
N SER A 298 4.11 -5.27 0.68
CA SER A 298 2.97 -6.02 0.13
C SER A 298 2.87 -5.91 -1.41
N ALA A 299 1.86 -5.22 -1.96
CA ALA A 299 1.68 -5.04 -3.40
C ALA A 299 2.91 -4.40 -4.07
N SER A 300 3.57 -3.44 -3.41
CA SER A 300 4.81 -2.82 -3.90
C SER A 300 5.93 -3.86 -4.06
N GLU A 301 6.01 -4.81 -3.13
CA GLU A 301 7.01 -5.88 -3.16
C GLU A 301 6.71 -6.93 -4.23
N ILE A 302 5.43 -7.12 -4.57
CA ILE A 302 5.01 -7.96 -5.69
C ILE A 302 5.48 -7.33 -7.01
N VAL A 303 5.24 -6.04 -7.22
CA VAL A 303 5.69 -5.34 -8.44
C VAL A 303 7.21 -5.37 -8.55
N ALA A 304 7.92 -4.96 -7.49
CA ALA A 304 9.38 -4.98 -7.48
C ALA A 304 9.95 -6.39 -7.71
N GLY A 305 9.42 -7.39 -7.00
CA GLY A 305 9.88 -8.78 -7.11
C GLY A 305 9.58 -9.41 -8.48
N ALA A 306 8.42 -9.12 -9.07
CA ALA A 306 8.07 -9.62 -10.40
C ALA A 306 9.00 -9.04 -11.47
N LEU A 307 9.15 -7.71 -11.50
CA LEU A 307 10.00 -7.05 -12.48
C LEU A 307 11.49 -7.41 -12.31
N GLN A 308 11.95 -7.59 -11.06
CA GLN A 308 13.31 -8.05 -10.76
C GLN A 308 13.56 -9.48 -11.24
N ASP A 309 12.69 -10.43 -10.86
CA ASP A 309 12.89 -11.85 -11.17
C ASP A 309 12.83 -12.12 -12.70
N HIS A 310 12.06 -11.32 -13.44
CA HIS A 310 12.04 -11.33 -14.90
C HIS A 310 13.20 -10.60 -15.57
N ARG A 311 14.04 -9.90 -14.78
CA ARG A 311 15.10 -8.99 -15.27
C ARG A 311 14.54 -7.91 -16.20
N ARG A 312 13.30 -7.47 -15.95
CA ARG A 312 12.63 -6.41 -16.70
C ARG A 312 13.01 -5.02 -16.19
N ALA A 313 13.32 -4.90 -14.90
CA ALA A 313 13.75 -3.67 -14.26
C ALA A 313 14.93 -3.89 -13.31
N ILE A 314 15.70 -2.83 -13.08
CA ILE A 314 16.71 -2.76 -12.01
C ILE A 314 16.07 -2.14 -10.78
N ILE A 315 16.19 -2.81 -9.63
CA ILE A 315 15.68 -2.33 -8.35
C ILE A 315 16.76 -1.50 -7.65
N VAL A 316 16.43 -0.26 -7.29
CA VAL A 316 17.34 0.71 -6.67
C VAL A 316 16.76 1.18 -5.34
N GLY A 317 17.61 1.40 -4.35
CA GLY A 317 17.23 2.04 -3.08
C GLY A 317 17.59 1.19 -1.87
N GLU A 318 16.65 1.01 -0.96
CA GLU A 318 16.85 0.23 0.26
C GLU A 318 15.92 -0.96 0.32
N LYS A 319 16.31 -1.95 1.12
CA LYS A 319 15.52 -3.16 1.36
C LYS A 319 14.07 -2.84 1.77
N SER A 320 13.11 -3.55 1.17
CA SER A 320 11.68 -3.38 1.44
C SER A 320 11.23 -4.00 2.77
N PHE A 321 9.97 -3.76 3.15
CA PHE A 321 9.42 -4.10 4.47
C PHE A 321 9.37 -5.60 4.79
N GLY A 322 8.99 -6.44 3.83
CA GLY A 322 8.86 -7.89 3.99
C GLY A 322 7.47 -8.39 4.39
N LYS A 323 6.40 -7.81 3.83
CA LYS A 323 5.03 -8.32 4.03
C LYS A 323 4.62 -9.24 2.88
N GLY A 324 4.71 -10.54 3.10
CA GLY A 324 4.37 -11.60 2.15
C GLY A 324 3.11 -12.40 2.50
N SER A 325 2.17 -11.80 3.22
CA SER A 325 0.92 -12.46 3.65
C SER A 325 -0.30 -11.88 2.94
N VAL A 326 -1.24 -12.76 2.59
CA VAL A 326 -2.53 -12.44 1.95
C VAL A 326 -3.57 -12.32 3.05
N GLN A 327 -4.29 -11.20 3.09
CA GLN A 327 -5.46 -11.06 3.94
C GLN A 327 -6.74 -11.21 3.11
N THR A 328 -7.62 -12.12 3.53
CA THR A 328 -8.98 -12.23 3.01
C THR A 328 -9.93 -11.46 3.90
N ILE A 329 -10.77 -10.63 3.29
CA ILE A 329 -11.86 -9.95 3.98
C ILE A 329 -13.11 -10.83 3.89
N VAL A 330 -13.60 -11.28 5.04
CA VAL A 330 -14.80 -12.12 5.16
C VAL A 330 -15.92 -11.24 5.73
N PRO A 331 -16.90 -10.80 4.92
CA PRO A 331 -18.03 -10.04 5.42
C PRO A 331 -18.83 -10.85 6.44
N LEU A 332 -19.17 -10.22 7.55
CA LEU A 332 -19.99 -10.80 8.61
C LEU A 332 -21.35 -10.13 8.54
N GLN A 333 -22.41 -10.88 8.23
CA GLN A 333 -23.74 -10.31 7.99
C GLN A 333 -24.17 -9.39 9.15
N GLY A 334 -24.33 -8.10 8.85
CA GLY A 334 -24.73 -7.06 9.81
C GLY A 334 -23.66 -6.62 10.81
N ASN A 335 -22.47 -7.22 10.80
CA ASN A 335 -21.44 -7.07 11.84
C ASN A 335 -20.06 -6.72 11.25
N GLY A 336 -20.03 -5.94 10.17
CA GLY A 336 -18.77 -5.55 9.52
C GLY A 336 -18.08 -6.71 8.81
N ALA A 337 -16.79 -6.93 9.09
CA ALA A 337 -16.00 -7.97 8.44
C ALA A 337 -14.88 -8.52 9.35
N MET A 338 -14.36 -9.69 8.98
CA MET A 338 -13.13 -10.23 9.54
C MET A 338 -12.03 -10.15 8.49
N ARG A 339 -10.91 -9.51 8.83
CA ARG A 339 -9.67 -9.58 8.05
C ARG A 339 -8.84 -10.73 8.60
N LEU A 340 -8.53 -11.72 7.76
CA LEU A 340 -7.82 -12.92 8.17
C LEU A 340 -6.68 -13.24 7.22
N THR A 341 -5.50 -13.56 7.75
CA THR A 341 -4.40 -14.07 6.93
C THR A 341 -4.69 -15.50 6.48
N THR A 342 -4.85 -15.71 5.17
CA THR A 342 -5.26 -17.00 4.59
C THR A 342 -4.19 -17.65 3.73
N ALA A 343 -3.26 -16.86 3.19
CA ALA A 343 -2.22 -17.35 2.29
C ALA A 343 -0.93 -16.52 2.39
N ARG A 344 0.12 -16.97 1.70
CA ARG A 344 1.38 -16.24 1.51
C ARG A 344 1.68 -16.03 0.03
N TYR A 345 2.28 -14.90 -0.32
CA TYR A 345 2.75 -14.61 -1.67
C TYR A 345 4.18 -15.10 -1.88
N TYR A 346 4.48 -15.46 -3.12
CA TYR A 346 5.78 -15.90 -3.60
C TYR A 346 6.11 -15.19 -4.91
N THR A 347 7.36 -14.75 -5.05
CA THR A 347 7.87 -14.13 -6.28
C THR A 347 7.99 -15.20 -7.39
N PRO A 348 8.19 -14.80 -8.66
CA PRO A 348 8.34 -15.74 -9.77
C PRO A 348 9.48 -16.76 -9.58
N SER A 349 10.55 -16.39 -8.87
CA SER A 349 11.64 -17.30 -8.50
C SER A 349 11.25 -18.32 -7.42
N GLY A 350 10.02 -18.28 -6.89
CA GLY A 350 9.53 -19.10 -5.80
C GLY A 350 9.98 -18.66 -4.40
N ARG A 351 10.55 -17.46 -4.26
CA ARG A 351 11.01 -16.92 -2.97
C ARG A 351 9.83 -16.35 -2.19
N SER A 352 9.79 -16.62 -0.87
CA SER A 352 8.86 -15.94 0.02
C SER A 352 9.45 -14.63 0.49
N ILE A 353 8.69 -13.55 0.39
CA ILE A 353 9.09 -12.21 0.85
C ILE A 353 8.74 -11.97 2.33
N GLN A 354 7.97 -12.86 2.96
CA GLN A 354 7.50 -12.68 4.34
C GLN A 354 8.69 -12.62 5.31
N ALA A 355 8.76 -11.53 6.09
CA ALA A 355 9.84 -11.19 7.02
C ALA A 355 11.23 -11.11 6.37
N LEU A 356 11.30 -11.08 5.03
CA LEU A 356 12.53 -10.97 4.26
C LEU A 356 12.58 -9.70 3.44
N GLY A 357 11.52 -9.35 2.72
CA GLY A 357 11.51 -8.25 1.76
C GLY A 357 12.15 -8.58 0.41
N ILE A 358 12.21 -7.56 -0.45
CA ILE A 358 12.93 -7.50 -1.71
C ILE A 358 14.23 -6.75 -1.45
N GLU A 359 15.34 -7.38 -1.83
CA GLU A 359 16.66 -6.75 -1.79
C GLU A 359 16.87 -6.00 -3.12
N PRO A 360 17.28 -4.71 -3.09
CA PRO A 360 17.55 -3.98 -4.31
C PRO A 360 18.78 -4.55 -5.04
N ASP A 361 18.80 -4.46 -6.36
CA ASP A 361 19.97 -4.79 -7.18
C ASP A 361 21.11 -3.79 -6.95
N VAL A 362 20.75 -2.53 -6.68
CA VAL A 362 21.69 -1.47 -6.32
C VAL A 362 21.24 -0.78 -5.04
N ILE A 363 22.01 -0.99 -3.97
CA ILE A 363 21.75 -0.38 -2.67
C ILE A 363 22.15 1.09 -2.71
N VAL A 364 21.18 1.97 -2.46
CA VAL A 364 21.36 3.43 -2.39
C VAL A 364 20.52 3.95 -1.22
N ALA A 365 21.17 4.41 -0.16
CA ALA A 365 20.47 5.05 0.96
C ALA A 365 20.10 6.49 0.60
N GLN A 366 18.92 6.94 1.07
CA GLN A 366 18.58 8.36 0.94
C GLN A 366 19.45 9.18 1.88
N ARG A 367 19.96 10.30 1.37
CA ARG A 367 20.78 11.23 2.16
C ARG A 367 19.89 12.05 3.09
N ALA A 368 20.38 12.31 4.30
CA ALA A 368 19.71 13.25 5.18
C ALA A 368 19.83 14.67 4.58
N ALA A 369 18.73 15.43 4.57
CA ALA A 369 18.76 16.81 4.12
C ALA A 369 19.79 17.59 4.96
N GLY A 370 20.81 18.15 4.29
CA GLY A 370 21.91 18.88 4.93
C GLY A 370 23.19 18.09 5.21
N GLU A 371 23.28 16.81 4.83
CA GLU A 371 24.59 16.17 4.61
C GLU A 371 25.19 16.74 3.32
N GLU A 372 25.77 17.94 3.41
CA GLU A 372 26.65 18.46 2.38
C GLU A 372 27.76 17.43 2.16
N LEU A 373 27.94 17.00 0.92
CA LEU A 373 29.24 16.47 0.54
C LEU A 373 30.24 17.59 0.85
N ASP A 374 31.25 17.30 1.68
CA ASP A 374 32.57 17.92 1.52
C ASP A 374 33.16 17.39 0.21
N ASP A 375 32.44 17.62 -0.90
CA ASP A 375 33.02 17.62 -2.21
C ASP A 375 33.91 18.85 -2.14
N GLY A 376 35.17 18.64 -1.78
CA GLY A 376 36.23 19.62 -1.94
C GLY A 376 36.42 19.96 -3.41
N VAL A 377 35.38 20.51 -4.05
CA VAL A 377 35.41 21.20 -5.32
C VAL A 377 36.14 22.50 -5.03
N ILE A 378 37.45 22.37 -4.84
CA ILE A 378 38.37 23.45 -5.15
C ILE A 378 37.97 23.85 -6.57
N PRO A 379 37.52 25.09 -6.82
CA PRO A 379 37.15 25.50 -8.16
C PRO A 379 38.34 25.22 -9.06
N GLN A 380 38.22 24.19 -9.91
CA GLN A 380 39.28 23.81 -10.82
C GLN A 380 39.37 24.94 -11.83
N ARG A 381 40.41 25.77 -11.70
CA ARG A 381 40.73 26.76 -12.71
C ARG A 381 40.86 26.05 -14.04
N SER A 382 39.99 26.42 -14.97
CA SER A 382 40.02 25.98 -16.35
C SER A 382 40.87 26.93 -17.20
N GLU A 383 41.19 26.52 -18.42
CA GLU A 383 41.86 27.39 -19.41
C GLU A 383 41.06 28.68 -19.65
N ALA A 384 39.73 28.61 -19.60
CA ALA A 384 38.83 29.75 -19.78
C ALA A 384 38.97 30.82 -18.67
N ASP A 385 39.36 30.42 -17.45
CA ASP A 385 39.54 31.30 -16.29
C ASP A 385 40.89 32.05 -16.30
N LEU A 386 41.79 31.73 -17.24
CA LEU A 386 43.09 32.37 -17.36
C LEU A 386 42.99 33.73 -18.05
N ARG A 387 43.78 34.69 -17.56
CA ARG A 387 43.84 36.04 -18.14
C ARG A 387 44.53 35.97 -19.51
N GLY A 388 43.79 36.27 -20.57
CA GLY A 388 44.27 36.14 -21.96
C GLY A 388 44.00 34.77 -22.57
N SER A 389 43.05 34.00 -22.01
CA SER A 389 42.55 32.76 -22.59
C SER A 389 42.08 32.99 -24.03
N ILE A 390 42.40 32.01 -24.89
CA ILE A 390 42.05 32.05 -26.31
C ILE A 390 40.65 31.43 -26.43
N SER A 391 39.72 32.14 -27.06
CA SER A 391 38.37 31.63 -27.31
C SER A 391 38.41 30.45 -28.27
N ASN A 392 37.52 29.50 -28.06
CA ASN A 392 37.35 28.41 -29.00
C ASN A 392 36.48 28.87 -30.18
N ASP A 393 37.12 29.37 -31.23
CA ASP A 393 36.44 29.93 -32.41
C ASP A 393 35.95 28.85 -33.40
N SER A 394 36.14 27.57 -33.07
CA SER A 394 35.80 26.45 -33.96
C SER A 394 34.39 25.89 -33.75
N LEU A 395 33.66 26.34 -32.72
CA LEU A 395 32.32 25.88 -32.42
C LEU A 395 31.29 26.69 -33.20
N THR A 396 30.37 25.99 -33.84
CA THR A 396 29.19 26.57 -34.47
C THR A 396 28.19 27.07 -33.41
N GLU A 397 27.30 27.99 -33.78
CA GLU A 397 26.25 28.47 -32.88
C GLU A 397 25.34 27.34 -32.37
N ASP A 398 25.17 26.26 -33.15
CA ASP A 398 24.39 25.09 -32.73
C ASP A 398 25.15 24.24 -31.70
N GLU A 399 26.46 24.05 -31.86
CA GLU A 399 27.29 23.34 -30.86
C GLU A 399 27.39 24.11 -29.53
N LEU A 400 27.42 25.44 -29.59
CA LEU A 400 27.38 26.29 -28.39
C LEU A 400 26.04 26.13 -27.64
N ARG A 401 24.93 26.09 -28.38
CA ARG A 401 23.59 25.89 -27.78
C ARG A 401 23.48 24.52 -27.13
N GLN A 402 23.99 23.48 -27.77
CA GLN A 402 24.03 22.12 -27.20
C GLN A 402 24.86 22.05 -25.91
N LEU A 403 26.00 22.76 -25.86
CA LEU A 403 26.83 22.83 -24.65
C LEU A 403 26.13 23.59 -23.50
N GLU A 404 25.38 24.65 -23.81
CA GLU A 404 24.57 25.36 -22.82
C GLU A 404 23.43 24.49 -22.28
N GLU A 405 22.69 23.80 -23.16
CA GLU A 405 21.66 22.84 -22.77
C GLU A 405 22.22 21.69 -21.93
N GLU A 406 23.40 21.16 -22.28
CA GLU A 406 24.09 20.13 -21.51
C GLU A 406 24.48 20.65 -20.12
N ARG A 407 24.96 21.89 -20.01
CA ARG A 407 25.32 22.51 -18.74
C ARG A 407 24.10 22.73 -17.85
N GLU A 408 22.99 23.27 -18.39
CA GLU A 408 21.75 23.46 -17.63
C GLU A 408 21.21 22.13 -17.11
N ARG A 409 21.28 21.07 -17.91
CA ARG A 409 20.90 19.71 -17.52
C ARG A 409 21.78 19.18 -16.37
N LEU A 410 23.09 19.40 -16.42
CA LEU A 410 24.02 19.01 -15.35
C LEU A 410 23.76 19.79 -14.05
N GLU A 411 23.45 21.08 -14.13
CA GLU A 411 23.09 21.90 -12.96
C GLU A 411 21.77 21.42 -12.34
N ALA A 412 20.76 21.07 -13.15
CA ALA A 412 19.50 20.49 -12.69
C ALA A 412 19.70 19.11 -12.03
N ASP A 413 20.49 18.23 -12.63
CA ASP A 413 20.83 16.93 -12.04
C ASP A 413 21.56 17.08 -10.69
N ALA A 414 22.43 18.10 -10.56
CA ALA A 414 23.13 18.39 -9.31
C ALA A 414 22.17 18.86 -8.21
N LEU A 415 21.18 19.70 -8.54
CA LEU A 415 20.11 20.08 -7.61
C LEU A 415 19.30 18.86 -7.18
N LEU A 416 18.90 18.01 -8.13
CA LEU A 416 18.13 16.80 -7.84
C LEU A 416 18.89 15.83 -6.94
N ARG A 417 20.23 15.74 -7.06
CA ARG A 417 21.05 14.91 -6.16
C ARG A 417 21.03 15.37 -4.71
N ASN A 418 20.82 16.66 -4.48
CA ASN A 418 20.70 17.23 -3.14
C ASN A 418 19.31 17.01 -2.55
N ASP A 419 18.27 17.12 -3.39
CA ASP A 419 16.88 16.98 -2.95
C ASP A 419 16.44 15.51 -2.84
N ASP A 420 16.76 14.70 -3.85
CA ASP A 420 16.41 13.28 -3.93
C ASP A 420 17.52 12.44 -4.57
N PHE A 421 18.50 12.08 -3.74
CA PHE A 421 19.67 11.32 -4.17
C PHE A 421 19.33 9.96 -4.80
N GLN A 422 18.36 9.23 -4.24
CA GLN A 422 17.91 7.95 -4.80
C GLN A 422 17.31 8.11 -6.19
N LEU A 423 16.48 9.13 -6.41
CA LEU A 423 15.89 9.38 -7.73
C LEU A 423 16.95 9.80 -8.75
N ALA A 424 17.84 10.73 -8.39
CA ALA A 424 18.93 11.13 -9.26
C ALA A 424 19.80 9.92 -9.67
N TYR A 425 20.11 9.04 -8.74
CA TYR A 425 20.85 7.80 -9.02
C TYR A 425 20.07 6.85 -9.94
N ALA A 426 18.76 6.70 -9.73
CA ALA A 426 17.91 5.89 -10.62
C ALA A 426 17.91 6.44 -12.06
N LEU A 427 17.86 7.76 -12.23
CA LEU A 427 17.95 8.40 -13.54
C LEU A 427 19.32 8.16 -14.20
N ASP A 428 20.42 8.21 -13.45
CA ASP A 428 21.76 7.88 -13.94
C ASP A 428 21.82 6.41 -14.44
N VAL A 429 21.29 5.46 -13.66
CA VAL A 429 21.21 4.04 -14.04
C VAL A 429 20.36 3.88 -15.31
N LEU A 430 19.21 4.55 -15.38
CA LEU A 430 18.30 4.50 -16.50
C LEU A 430 18.95 5.00 -17.80
N ARG A 431 19.61 6.16 -17.74
CA ARG A 431 20.39 6.72 -18.86
C ARG A 431 21.49 5.77 -19.30
N GLY A 432 22.21 5.17 -18.35
CA GLY A 432 23.22 4.14 -18.62
C GLY A 432 22.64 2.96 -19.40
N LEU A 433 21.49 2.42 -18.96
CA LEU A 433 20.82 1.32 -19.64
C LEU A 433 20.36 1.70 -21.05
N ALA A 434 19.81 2.91 -21.24
CA ALA A 434 19.36 3.38 -22.54
C ALA A 434 20.49 3.51 -23.57
N VAL A 435 21.68 3.95 -23.14
CA VAL A 435 22.87 4.02 -24.01
C VAL A 435 23.27 2.64 -24.53
N TYR A 436 23.12 1.58 -23.72
CA TYR A 436 23.42 0.21 -24.14
C TYR A 436 22.28 -0.45 -24.91
N ALA A 437 21.01 -0.10 -24.64
CA ALA A 437 19.86 -0.63 -25.37
C ALA A 437 19.77 -0.13 -26.82
N ASN A 438 20.29 1.09 -27.08
CA ASN A 438 20.33 1.70 -28.42
C ASN A 438 21.58 1.30 -29.25
N ARG A 439 22.42 0.39 -28.75
CA ARG A 439 23.57 -0.20 -29.48
C ARG A 439 23.27 -1.64 -29.88
#